data_AF-A0A090U5A0-F1
#
_entry.id   AF-A0A090U5A0-F1
#
_cell.length_a   1.000
_cell.length_b   1.000
_cell.length_c   1.000
_cell.angle_alpha   90.00
_cell.angle_beta   90.00
_cell.angle_gamma   90.00
#
_symmetry.space_group_name_H-M   'P 1'
#
loop_
_entity.id
_entity.type
_entity.pdbx_description
1 polymer ?
#
loop_
_entity_poly.entity_id
_entity_poly.type
_entity_poly.pdbx_seq_one_letter_code
_entity_poly.pdbx_strand_id
1 'polypeptide(L)' 'MRESYASEKDSGFKCLNPELRSVVIVGGKGQLGGLFGRMFTLSGYQVKVLGSQDWDRADEILDNAGLVVVTVLFT' A
#
# COMPACT_ATOMS: atom_id res chain seq x y z
N MET A 1 -16.42 -13.11 -19.85
CA MET A 1 -15.69 -13.27 -18.57
C MET A 1 -14.64 -14.36 -18.76
N ARG A 2 -13.47 -14.05 -19.36
CA ARG A 2 -12.40 -15.06 -19.53
C ARG A 2 -11.00 -14.57 -19.95
N GLU A 3 -10.66 -13.28 -19.93
CA GLU A 3 -9.35 -12.83 -20.46
C GLU A 3 -8.55 -11.88 -19.55
N SER A 4 -9.18 -11.20 -18.59
CA SER A 4 -8.46 -10.23 -17.74
C SER A 4 -7.58 -10.83 -16.65
N TYR A 5 -7.70 -12.13 -16.34
CA TYR A 5 -6.98 -12.77 -15.22
C TYR A 5 -5.66 -13.43 -15.62
N ALA A 6 -5.38 -13.58 -16.92
CA ALA A 6 -4.23 -14.36 -17.38
C ALA A 6 -2.96 -13.50 -17.62
N SER A 7 -3.10 -12.18 -17.77
CA SER A 7 -1.98 -11.31 -18.14
C SER A 7 -1.21 -10.72 -16.94
N GLU A 8 -1.67 -10.89 -15.70
CA GLU A 8 -1.02 -10.29 -14.52
C GLU A 8 0.09 -11.18 -13.91
N LYS A 9 0.35 -12.35 -14.50
CA LYS A 9 1.26 -13.33 -13.88
C LYS A 9 2.75 -13.06 -14.11
N ASP A 10 3.12 -12.13 -14.98
CA ASP A 10 4.54 -11.94 -15.38
C ASP A 10 5.01 -10.50 -15.59
N SER A 11 4.15 -9.48 -15.40
CA SER A 11 4.47 -8.09 -15.79
C SER A 11 4.35 -7.05 -14.68
N GLY A 12 3.93 -7.45 -13.47
CA GLY A 12 3.60 -6.51 -12.41
C GLY A 12 2.21 -5.92 -12.59
N PHE A 13 1.60 -5.49 -11.48
CA PHE A 13 0.27 -4.92 -11.50
C PHE A 13 0.28 -3.59 -12.25
N LYS A 14 -0.76 -3.30 -13.03
CA LYS A 14 -0.86 -2.04 -13.77
C LYS A 14 -1.06 -0.87 -12.80
N CYS A 15 -0.20 0.16 -12.90
CA CYS A 15 -0.43 1.42 -12.20
C CYS A 15 -1.64 2.14 -12.82
N LEU A 16 -2.79 2.10 -12.16
CA LEU A 16 -4.04 2.67 -12.66
C LEU A 16 -4.14 4.17 -12.44
N ASN A 17 -3.54 4.70 -11.38
CA ASN A 17 -3.53 6.12 -11.07
C ASN A 17 -2.09 6.60 -10.78
N PRO A 18 -1.27 6.88 -11.81
CA PRO A 18 0.13 7.26 -11.62
C PRO A 18 0.34 8.54 -10.82
N GLU A 19 -0.66 9.44 -10.84
CA GLU A 19 -0.65 10.70 -10.08
C GLU A 19 -1.03 10.50 -8.60
N LEU A 20 -1.34 9.26 -8.20
CA LEU A 20 -1.53 8.93 -6.80
C LEU A 20 -0.21 9.15 -6.09
N ARG A 21 -0.26 10.06 -5.11
CA ARG A 21 0.83 10.31 -4.16
C ARG A 21 1.09 9.06 -3.30
N SER A 22 1.86 9.18 -2.22
CA SER A 22 2.21 8.00 -1.43
C SER A 22 1.00 7.26 -0.85
N VAL A 23 1.05 5.93 -0.91
CA VAL A 23 0.12 5.03 -0.20
C VAL A 23 0.68 4.78 1.19
N VAL A 24 -0.06 5.16 2.23
CA VAL A 24 0.35 4.89 3.62
C VAL A 24 -0.40 3.68 4.16
N ILE A 25 0.30 2.72 4.73
CA ILE A 25 -0.30 1.52 5.34
C ILE A 25 -0.11 1.57 6.86
N VAL A 26 -1.21 1.79 7.57
CA VAL A 26 -1.25 1.76 9.04
C VAL A 26 -1.38 0.30 9.49
N GLY A 27 -0.42 -0.18 10.29
CA GLY A 27 -0.32 -1.61 10.59
C GLY A 27 0.32 -2.44 9.47
N GLY A 28 1.09 -1.81 8.57
CA GLY A 28 1.75 -2.46 7.43
C GLY A 28 2.75 -3.57 7.78
N LYS A 29 3.16 -3.69 9.05
CA LYS A 29 4.02 -4.78 9.54
C LYS A 29 3.25 -6.10 9.77
N GLY A 30 1.92 -6.09 9.77
CA GLY A 30 1.09 -7.29 9.83
C GLY A 30 1.07 -8.07 8.52
N GLN A 31 0.59 -9.32 8.54
CA GLN A 31 0.56 -10.19 7.34
C GLN A 31 -0.23 -9.56 6.18
N LEU A 32 -1.42 -9.02 6.48
CA LEU A 32 -2.29 -8.40 5.48
C LEU A 32 -1.73 -7.05 5.00
N GLY A 33 -1.28 -6.20 5.92
CA GLY A 33 -0.66 -4.92 5.59
C GLY A 33 0.59 -5.06 4.73
N GLY A 34 1.42 -6.07 5.03
CA GLY A 34 2.61 -6.39 4.24
C GLY A 34 2.27 -6.95 2.85
N LEU A 35 1.17 -7.69 2.71
CA LEU A 35 0.68 -8.15 1.41
C LEU A 35 0.27 -6.96 0.53
N PHE A 36 -0.54 -6.04 1.06
CA PHE A 36 -0.92 -4.83 0.33
C PHE A 36 0.29 -3.97 -0.01
N GLY A 37 1.24 -3.81 0.93
CA GLY A 37 2.48 -3.07 0.67
C GLY A 37 3.26 -3.65 -0.51
N ARG A 38 3.40 -4.97 -0.59
CA ARG A 38 4.04 -5.62 -1.75
C ARG A 38 3.27 -5.38 -3.05
N MET A 39 1.95 -5.52 -3.04
CA MET A 39 1.12 -5.32 -4.23
C MET A 39 1.21 -3.88 -4.76
N PHE A 40 1.11 -2.88 -3.88
CA PHE A 40 1.23 -1.47 -4.26
C PHE A 40 2.63 -1.12 -4.78
N THR A 41 3.68 -1.61 -4.12
CA THR A 41 5.06 -1.42 -4.61
C THR A 41 5.27 -2.08 -5.98
N LEU A 42 4.76 -3.30 -6.19
CA LEU A 42 4.80 -3.99 -7.49
C LEU A 42 3.95 -3.28 -8.56
N SER A 43 2.96 -2.48 -8.16
CA SER A 43 2.17 -1.63 -9.06
C SER A 43 2.85 -0.29 -9.37
N GLY A 44 4.02 -0.01 -8.79
CA GLY A 44 4.76 1.25 -9.01
C GLY A 44 4.39 2.41 -8.06
N TYR A 45 3.60 2.16 -7.00
CA TYR A 45 3.28 3.20 -6.02
C TYR A 45 4.38 3.36 -4.98
N GLN A 46 4.55 4.60 -4.50
CA GLN A 46 5.37 4.87 -3.32
C GLN A 46 4.60 4.45 -2.06
N VAL A 47 5.08 3.41 -1.37
CA VAL A 47 4.45 2.91 -0.14
C VAL A 47 5.20 3.41 1.10
N LYS A 48 4.48 3.99 2.05
CA LYS A 48 4.94 4.33 3.39
C LYS A 48 4.23 3.42 4.40
N VAL A 49 4.89 3.02 5.48
CA VAL A 49 4.29 2.19 6.54
C VAL A 49 4.29 2.98 7.84
N LEU A 50 3.12 3.04 8.49
CA LEU A 50 2.96 3.61 9.82
C LEU A 50 2.72 2.46 10.81
N GLY A 51 3.73 2.14 11.61
CA GLY A 51 3.67 1.15 12.67
C GLY A 51 3.32 1.75 14.03
N SER A 52 3.16 0.88 15.03
CA SER A 52 2.84 1.29 16.41
C SER A 52 3.92 2.12 17.11
N GLN A 53 5.15 2.13 16.59
CA GLN A 53 6.27 2.91 17.14
C GLN A 53 6.54 4.19 16.34
N ASP A 54 5.80 4.40 15.25
CA ASP A 54 6.04 5.51 14.31
C ASP A 54 5.08 6.69 14.55
N TRP A 55 4.25 6.62 15.60
CA TRP A 55 3.22 7.63 15.89
C TRP A 55 3.78 9.02 16.16
N ASP A 56 4.97 9.12 16.77
CA ASP A 56 5.67 10.39 16.98
C ASP A 56 6.03 11.12 15.67
N ARG A 57 6.02 10.38 14.55
CA ARG A 57 6.29 10.88 13.19
C ARG A 57 5.07 10.73 12.27
N ALA A 58 3.88 10.50 12.84
CA ALA A 58 2.68 10.22 12.04
C ALA A 58 2.38 11.34 11.03
N ASP A 59 2.52 12.60 11.43
CA ASP A 59 2.26 13.75 10.56
C ASP A 59 3.20 13.77 9.35
N GLU A 60 4.49 13.45 9.55
CA GLU A 60 5.48 13.35 8.47
C GLU A 60 5.18 12.18 7.52
N ILE A 61 4.77 11.04 8.08
CA ILE A 61 4.49 9.82 7.31
C ILE A 61 3.20 10.00 6.50
N LEU A 62 2.17 10.60 7.09
CA LEU A 62 0.88 10.88 6.48
C LEU A 62 0.91 12.10 5.54
N ASP A 63 1.97 12.92 5.62
CA ASP A 63 2.10 14.07 4.74
C ASP A 63 2.01 13.66 3.27
N ASN A 64 1.19 14.44 2.56
CA ASN A 64 0.93 14.30 1.14
C ASN A 64 0.41 12.90 0.72
N ALA A 65 -0.19 12.13 1.64
CA ALA A 65 -0.74 10.81 1.31
C ALA A 65 -1.87 10.90 0.27
N GLY A 66 -1.81 10.04 -0.75
CA GLY A 66 -2.88 9.88 -1.76
C GLY A 66 -3.92 8.84 -1.34
N LEU A 67 -3.50 7.87 -0.53
CA LEU A 67 -4.32 6.78 -0.03
C LEU A 67 -3.78 6.34 1.34
N VAL A 68 -4.69 6.06 2.28
CA VAL A 68 -4.34 5.45 3.57
C VAL A 68 -5.11 4.14 3.71
N VAL A 69 -4.39 3.04 3.96
CA VAL A 69 -4.97 1.72 4.19
C VAL A 69 -4.72 1.32 5.63
N VAL A 70 -5.79 1.02 6.38
CA VAL A 70 -5.69 0.65 7.79
C VAL A 70 -5.86 -0.86 7.93
N THR A 71 -4.78 -1.54 8.34
CA THR A 71 -4.73 -3.00 8.51
C THR A 71 -4.22 -3.36 9.91
N VAL A 72 -4.80 -2.74 10.94
CA VAL A 72 -4.51 -3.05 12.35
C VAL A 72 -5.44 -4.15 12.85
N LEU A 73 -4.95 -5.02 13.74
CA LEU A 73 -5.79 -5.96 14.45
C LEU A 73 -6.63 -5.20 15.47
N PHE A 74 -7.94 -5.44 15.47
CA PHE A 74 -8.83 -5.04 16.56
C PHE A 74 -8.87 -6.19 17.56
N THR A 75 -8.45 -5.93 18.79
CA THR A 75 -8.54 -6.86 19.93
C THR A 75 -9.29 -6.17 21.05
#